data_AF-A0A9P0ZE87-F1
#
_entry.id   AF-A0A9P0ZE87-F1
#
_cell.length_a   1.000
_cell.length_b   1.000
_cell.length_c   1.000
_cell.angle_alpha   90.00
_cell.angle_beta   90.00
_cell.angle_gamma   90.00
#
_symmetry.space_group_name_H-M   'P 1'
#
loop_
_entity.id
_entity.type
_entity.pdbx_description
1 polymer ?
#
loop_
_entity_poly.entity_id
_entity_poly.type
_entity_poly.pdbx_seq_one_letter_code
_entity_poly.pdbx_strand_id
1 'polypeptide(L)'
;MDRVDGSTGACLKKCWSYVVDDIQYTRRRILHHPELILSNEQLERFALEEIERLLQSRGKSLHDYPPMPTVVIDSLLSSNDKLIYEELCYDQTAMSEEHSTLFKSLTDEQLRVYETIMQSVNEEVGGVFSVWVRWYGKDICMEDPFLLPLGLKGRLF
;
A
#
# COMPACT_ATOMS: atom_id res chain seq x y z
N MET A 1 -11.52 -33.31 -7.46
CA MET A 1 -12.45 -32.58 -8.35
C MET A 1 -13.72 -32.38 -7.52
N ASP A 2 -13.72 -31.38 -6.64
CA ASP A 2 -14.79 -31.20 -5.66
C ASP A 2 -15.56 -29.91 -5.97
N ARG A 3 -16.73 -30.12 -6.59
CA ARG A 3 -18.03 -29.51 -6.28
C ARG A 3 -17.98 -28.11 -5.64
N VAL A 4 -17.79 -27.06 -6.44
CA VAL A 4 -18.11 -25.68 -6.04
C VAL A 4 -19.61 -25.48 -6.22
N ASP A 5 -20.36 -25.83 -5.17
CA ASP A 5 -21.81 -25.66 -5.10
C ASP A 5 -22.21 -24.19 -5.28
N GLY A 6 -23.38 -23.96 -5.89
CA GLY A 6 -24.03 -22.66 -6.14
C GLY A 6 -24.40 -21.82 -4.92
N SER A 7 -23.68 -21.96 -3.81
CA SER A 7 -23.83 -21.23 -2.56
C SER A 7 -23.24 -19.81 -2.63
N THR A 8 -22.11 -19.63 -3.32
CA THR A 8 -21.37 -18.35 -3.36
C THR A 8 -22.12 -17.25 -4.14
N GLY A 9 -22.81 -17.60 -5.21
CA GLY A 9 -23.65 -16.65 -5.95
C GLY A 9 -24.94 -16.29 -5.19
N ALA A 10 -25.47 -17.20 -4.37
CA ALA A 10 -26.68 -16.98 -3.59
C ALA A 10 -26.44 -16.09 -2.37
N CYS A 11 -25.29 -16.21 -1.70
CA CYS A 11 -24.95 -15.33 -0.58
C CYS A 11 -24.71 -13.89 -1.03
N LEU A 12 -24.08 -13.69 -2.20
CA LEU A 12 -23.86 -12.35 -2.75
C LEU A 12 -25.19 -11.63 -3.00
N LYS A 13 -26.16 -12.28 -3.64
CA LYS A 13 -27.49 -11.71 -3.88
C LYS A 13 -28.18 -11.27 -2.59
N LYS A 14 -27.98 -12.01 -1.49
CA LYS A 14 -28.57 -11.70 -0.20
C LYS A 14 -27.86 -10.55 0.52
N CYS A 15 -26.54 -10.42 0.33
CA CYS A 15 -25.73 -9.39 0.99
C CYS A 15 -25.52 -8.14 0.14
N TRP A 16 -26.00 -8.13 -1.11
CA TRP A 16 -25.80 -7.04 -2.07
C TRP A 16 -26.25 -5.66 -1.55
N SER A 17 -27.38 -5.61 -0.85
CA SER A 17 -27.88 -4.34 -0.27
C SER A 17 -26.89 -3.73 0.71
N TYR A 18 -26.28 -4.54 1.59
CA TYR A 18 -25.30 -4.07 2.57
C TYR A 18 -24.02 -3.59 1.89
N VAL A 19 -23.57 -4.29 0.84
CA VAL A 19 -22.39 -3.92 0.06
C VAL A 19 -22.61 -2.57 -0.62
N VAL A 20 -23.75 -2.38 -1.26
CA VAL A 20 -24.12 -1.13 -1.93
C VAL A 20 -24.19 0.04 -0.94
N ASP A 21 -24.82 -0.17 0.23
CA ASP A 21 -24.92 0.85 1.29
C ASP A 21 -23.54 1.25 1.83
N ASP A 22 -22.67 0.29 2.10
CA ASP A 22 -21.31 0.53 2.60
C ASP A 22 -20.46 1.31 1.59
N ILE A 23 -20.59 0.99 0.29
CA ILE A 23 -19.88 1.70 -0.78
C ILE A 23 -20.36 3.14 -0.87
N GLN A 24 -21.68 3.35 -0.86
CA GLN A 24 -22.25 4.69 -0.93
C GLN A 24 -21.81 5.52 0.28
N TYR A 25 -21.84 4.95 1.47
CA TYR A 25 -21.34 5.59 2.69
C TYR A 25 -19.85 5.91 2.60
N THR A 26 -19.03 4.95 2.17
CA THR A 26 -17.57 5.11 2.06
C THR A 26 -17.20 6.18 1.04
N ARG A 27 -17.87 6.22 -0.12
CA ARG A 27 -17.62 7.23 -1.17
C ARG A 27 -18.05 8.63 -0.74
N ARG A 28 -19.19 8.77 -0.04
CA ARG A 28 -19.60 10.04 0.60
C ARG A 28 -18.53 10.57 1.55
N ARG A 29 -17.92 9.68 2.34
CA ARG A 29 -16.87 10.03 3.30
C ARG A 29 -15.57 10.43 2.61
N ILE A 30 -15.12 9.69 1.60
CA ILE A 30 -13.87 9.99 0.87
C ILE A 30 -13.98 11.31 0.11
N LEU A 31 -15.13 11.58 -0.53
CA LEU A 31 -15.33 12.76 -1.36
C LEU A 31 -15.85 13.97 -0.57
N HIS A 32 -16.06 13.85 0.74
CA HIS A 32 -16.67 14.88 1.58
C HIS A 32 -18.00 15.43 1.03
N HIS A 33 -18.76 14.60 0.32
CA HIS A 33 -20.03 14.96 -0.31
C HIS A 33 -21.18 14.09 0.23
N PRO A 34 -21.93 14.56 1.24
CA PRO A 34 -22.97 13.76 1.89
C PRO A 34 -24.19 13.49 1.00
N GLU A 35 -24.48 14.38 0.04
CA GLU A 35 -25.60 14.27 -0.91
C GLU A 35 -25.27 13.39 -2.13
N LEU A 36 -24.11 12.72 -2.15
CA LEU A 36 -23.73 11.88 -3.29
C LEU A 36 -24.68 10.68 -3.40
N ILE A 37 -25.35 10.58 -4.54
CA ILE A 37 -26.16 9.43 -4.94
C ILE A 37 -25.49 8.83 -6.17
N LEU A 38 -24.96 7.61 -6.01
CA LEU A 38 -24.33 6.87 -7.09
C LEU A 38 -25.41 6.09 -7.85
N SER A 39 -25.25 5.95 -9.17
CA SER A 39 -26.14 5.09 -9.95
C SER A 39 -25.93 3.63 -9.60
N ASN A 40 -26.92 2.77 -9.88
CA ASN A 40 -26.78 1.32 -9.66
C ASN A 40 -25.58 0.73 -10.39
N GLU A 41 -25.28 1.21 -11.60
CA GLU A 41 -24.11 0.80 -12.38
C GLU A 41 -22.79 1.22 -11.70
N GLN A 42 -22.73 2.44 -11.16
CA GLN A 42 -21.56 2.92 -10.41
C GLN A 42 -21.37 2.13 -9.11
N LEU A 43 -22.46 1.87 -8.38
CA LEU A 43 -22.44 1.06 -7.16
C LEU A 43 -21.99 -0.37 -7.44
N GLU A 44 -22.49 -0.99 -8.50
CA GLU A 44 -22.07 -2.32 -8.93
C GLU A 44 -20.59 -2.35 -9.31
N ARG A 45 -20.12 -1.35 -10.05
CA ARG A 45 -18.71 -1.25 -10.42
C ARG A 45 -17.80 -1.13 -9.20
N PHE A 46 -18.13 -0.23 -8.28
CA PHE A 46 -17.35 -0.04 -7.05
C PHE A 46 -17.44 -1.25 -6.10
N ALA A 47 -18.56 -1.97 -6.10
CA ALA A 47 -18.72 -3.18 -5.32
C ALA A 47 -17.79 -4.28 -5.80
N LEU A 48 -17.77 -4.49 -7.12
CA LEU A 48 -16.91 -5.48 -7.72
C LEU A 48 -15.43 -5.11 -7.57
N GLU A 49 -15.07 -3.82 -7.65
CA GLU A 49 -13.72 -3.33 -7.36
C GLU A 49 -13.26 -3.66 -5.93
N GLU A 50 -14.12 -3.41 -4.93
CA GLU A 50 -13.79 -3.69 -3.53
C GLU A 50 -13.72 -5.21 -3.26
N ILE A 51 -14.59 -6.00 -3.89
CA ILE A 51 -14.55 -7.46 -3.81
C ILE A 51 -13.27 -8.00 -4.46
N GLU A 52 -12.88 -7.50 -5.64
CA GLU A 52 -11.62 -7.86 -6.31
C GLU A 52 -10.43 -7.58 -5.39
N ARG A 53 -10.35 -6.37 -4.82
CA ARG A 53 -9.29 -5.98 -3.87
C ARG A 53 -9.20 -6.95 -2.67
N LEU A 54 -10.34 -7.34 -2.12
CA LEU A 54 -10.40 -8.30 -1.01
C LEU A 54 -9.96 -9.70 -1.43
N LEU A 55 -10.31 -10.15 -2.64
CA LEU A 55 -9.87 -11.44 -3.19
C LEU A 55 -8.37 -11.44 -3.47
N GLN A 56 -7.84 -10.35 -4.04
CA GLN A 56 -6.42 -10.20 -4.36
C GLN A 56 -5.54 -10.24 -3.12
N SER A 57 -5.99 -9.64 -2.01
CA SER A 57 -5.32 -9.76 -0.71
C SER A 57 -5.17 -11.21 -0.21
N ARG A 58 -5.95 -12.14 -0.78
CA ARG A 58 -5.95 -13.57 -0.48
C ARG A 58 -5.41 -14.41 -1.65
N GLY A 59 -4.80 -13.77 -2.65
CA GLY A 59 -4.21 -14.41 -3.83
C GLY A 59 -5.24 -14.99 -4.80
N LYS A 60 -6.46 -14.47 -4.83
CA LYS A 60 -7.54 -14.88 -5.74
C LYS A 60 -8.04 -13.69 -6.57
N SER A 61 -8.77 -13.95 -7.63
CA SER A 61 -9.44 -12.93 -8.45
C SER A 61 -10.92 -13.26 -8.67
N LEU A 62 -11.73 -12.27 -9.03
CA LEU A 62 -13.10 -12.44 -9.51
C LEU A 62 -13.18 -13.44 -10.67
N HIS A 63 -12.11 -13.59 -11.47
CA HIS A 63 -12.01 -14.60 -12.53
C HIS A 63 -12.12 -16.04 -12.01
N ASP A 64 -11.74 -16.30 -10.76
CA ASP A 64 -11.86 -17.62 -10.13
C ASP A 64 -13.31 -17.94 -9.71
N TYR A 65 -14.21 -16.96 -9.81
CA TYR A 65 -15.61 -17.03 -9.42
C TYR A 65 -16.53 -16.70 -10.62
N PRO A 66 -16.72 -17.65 -11.56
CA PRO A 66 -17.43 -17.42 -12.82
C PRO A 66 -18.91 -16.97 -12.75
N PRO A 67 -19.70 -17.14 -11.67
CA PRO A 67 -21.03 -16.51 -11.61
C PRO A 67 -20.99 -14.99 -11.35
N MET A 68 -19.81 -14.37 -11.20
CA MET A 68 -19.65 -12.97 -10.84
C MET A 68 -19.33 -12.09 -12.07
N PRO A 69 -20.00 -10.92 -12.24
CA PRO A 69 -19.67 -10.01 -13.32
C PRO A 69 -18.23 -9.50 -13.18
N THR A 70 -17.44 -9.60 -14.25
CA THR A 70 -16.07 -9.10 -14.25
C THR A 70 -16.07 -7.63 -14.64
N VAL A 71 -15.59 -6.78 -13.75
CA VAL A 71 -15.22 -5.41 -14.08
C VAL A 71 -13.81 -5.45 -14.66
N VAL A 72 -13.62 -4.85 -15.84
CA VAL A 72 -12.28 -4.55 -16.34
C VAL A 72 -11.76 -3.40 -15.49
N ILE A 73 -11.18 -3.73 -14.34
CA ILE A 73 -10.47 -2.78 -13.48
C ILE A 73 -9.14 -2.52 -14.18
N ASP A 74 -8.79 -1.24 -14.33
CA ASP A 74 -7.50 -0.86 -14.90
C ASP A 74 -6.40 -1.57 -14.10
N SER A 75 -5.66 -2.43 -14.81
CA SER A 75 -4.76 -3.45 -14.25
C SER A 75 -3.73 -2.89 -13.26
N LEU A 76 -3.44 -1.60 -13.33
CA LEU A 76 -2.45 -0.92 -12.50
C LEU A 76 -2.86 -0.80 -11.03
N LEU A 77 -4.17 -0.75 -10.73
CA LEU A 77 -4.69 -0.62 -9.37
C LEU A 77 -5.01 -1.97 -8.71
N SER A 78 -5.09 -3.03 -9.53
CA SER A 78 -5.54 -4.36 -9.09
C SER A 78 -4.37 -5.29 -8.73
N SER A 79 -3.20 -5.15 -9.32
CA SER A 79 -2.07 -6.00 -8.90
C SER A 79 -1.43 -5.46 -7.63
N ASN A 80 -0.78 -6.34 -6.87
CA ASN A 80 0.05 -6.10 -5.67
C ASN A 80 1.23 -5.12 -5.88
N ASP A 81 1.18 -4.31 -6.92
CA ASP A 81 2.19 -3.36 -7.38
C ASP A 81 2.06 -2.01 -6.68
N LYS A 82 1.44 -1.96 -5.49
CA LYS A 82 1.38 -0.73 -4.70
C LYS A 82 2.77 -0.16 -4.42
N LEU A 83 3.76 -1.02 -4.14
CA LEU A 83 5.15 -0.59 -3.94
C LEU A 83 5.76 -0.04 -5.23
N ILE A 84 5.51 -0.69 -6.37
CA ILE A 84 5.99 -0.24 -7.67
C ILE A 84 5.33 1.09 -8.05
N TYR A 85 4.03 1.22 -7.80
CA TYR A 85 3.29 2.46 -8.04
C TYR A 85 3.78 3.59 -7.13
N GLU A 86 4.01 3.32 -5.84
CA GLU A 86 4.61 4.30 -4.92
C GLU A 86 6.02 4.72 -5.39
N GLU A 87 6.82 3.78 -5.90
CA GLU A 87 8.15 4.04 -6.46
C GLU A 87 8.11 4.81 -7.79
N LEU A 88 7.07 4.62 -8.61
CA LEU A 88 6.93 5.34 -9.88
C LEU A 88 6.26 6.70 -9.73
N CYS A 89 5.47 6.90 -8.67
CA CYS A 89 4.65 8.09 -8.47
C CYS A 89 5.06 8.95 -7.26
N TYR A 90 6.26 8.75 -6.70
CA TYR A 90 6.73 9.66 -5.65
C TYR A 90 7.12 11.03 -6.21
N ASP A 91 6.89 12.06 -5.40
CA ASP A 91 7.27 13.42 -5.74
C ASP A 91 8.78 13.61 -5.55
N GLN A 92 9.51 13.60 -6.66
CA GLN A 92 10.96 13.80 -6.68
C GLN A 92 11.36 15.17 -6.12
N THR A 93 10.53 16.20 -6.29
CA THR A 93 10.82 17.55 -5.82
C THR A 93 10.72 17.60 -4.30
N ALA A 94 9.61 17.09 -3.74
CA ALA A 94 9.44 16.99 -2.30
C ALA A 94 10.54 16.14 -1.65
N MET A 95 10.90 15.01 -2.26
CA MET A 95 11.98 14.15 -1.78
C MET A 95 13.34 14.85 -1.79
N SER A 96 13.64 15.62 -2.84
CA SER A 96 14.90 16.37 -2.92
C SER A 96 14.98 17.48 -1.86
N GLU A 97 13.86 18.15 -1.57
CA GLU A 97 13.81 19.20 -0.53
C GLU A 97 13.97 18.61 0.87
N GLU A 98 13.31 17.48 1.14
CA GLU A 98 13.45 16.74 2.40
C GLU A 98 14.90 16.27 2.58
N HIS A 99 15.49 15.67 1.55
CA HIS A 99 16.90 15.25 1.57
C HIS A 99 17.84 16.41 1.88
N SER A 100 17.70 17.55 1.19
CA SER A 100 18.54 18.73 1.43
C SER A 100 18.42 19.25 2.86
N THR A 101 17.23 19.16 3.45
CA THR A 101 16.97 19.58 4.82
C THR A 101 17.62 18.62 5.83
N LEU A 102 17.40 17.32 5.66
CA LEU A 102 17.98 16.28 6.53
C LEU A 102 19.50 16.21 6.40
N PHE A 103 20.03 16.37 5.19
CA PHE A 103 21.47 16.33 4.94
C PHE A 103 22.20 17.44 5.71
N LYS A 104 21.59 18.63 5.82
CA LYS A 104 22.13 19.75 6.61
C LYS A 104 22.08 19.51 8.12
N SER A 105 21.21 18.63 8.61
CA SER A 105 21.10 18.32 10.03
C SER A 105 21.93 17.11 10.47
N LEU A 106 22.69 16.49 9.55
CA LEU A 106 23.57 15.38 9.88
C LEU A 106 24.75 15.81 10.74
N THR A 107 25.10 14.96 11.70
CA THR A 107 26.35 15.06 12.46
C THR A 107 27.52 14.50 11.66
N ASP A 108 28.75 14.87 12.02
CA ASP A 108 29.97 14.41 11.33
C ASP A 108 30.07 12.86 11.27
N GLU A 109 29.63 12.17 12.33
CA GLU A 109 29.61 10.70 12.36
C GLU A 109 28.58 10.12 11.38
N GLN A 110 27.37 10.69 11.32
CA GLN A 110 26.32 10.25 10.41
C GLN A 110 26.65 10.57 8.95
N LEU A 111 27.28 11.73 8.69
CA LEU A 111 27.73 12.14 7.37
C LEU A 111 28.73 11.14 6.79
N ARG A 112 29.70 10.69 7.60
CA ARG A 112 30.70 9.70 7.18
C ARG A 112 30.09 8.35 6.80
N VAL A 113 29.06 7.91 7.54
CA VAL A 113 28.31 6.69 7.18
C VAL A 113 27.54 6.89 5.87
N TYR A 114 26.86 8.04 5.73
CA TYR A 114 26.14 8.39 4.52
C TYR A 114 27.04 8.38 3.27
N GLU A 115 28.21 9.02 3.32
CA GLU A 115 29.16 9.05 2.21
C GLU A 115 29.63 7.64 1.82
N THR A 116 29.92 6.79 2.80
CA THR A 116 30.34 5.40 2.57
C THR A 116 29.26 4.60 1.83
N ILE A 117 27.99 4.77 2.23
CA ILE A 117 26.85 4.11 1.58
C ILE A 117 26.67 4.64 0.16
N MET A 118 26.68 5.97 -0.02
CA MET A 118 26.52 6.59 -1.34
C MET A 118 27.63 6.18 -2.31
N GLN A 119 28.87 6.06 -1.82
CA GLN A 119 29.97 5.55 -2.61
C GLN A 119 29.73 4.11 -3.05
N SER A 120 29.32 3.22 -2.12
CA SER A 120 29.02 1.82 -2.44
C SER A 120 27.90 1.66 -3.46
N VAL A 121 26.89 2.53 -3.42
CA VAL A 121 25.79 2.56 -4.40
C VAL A 121 26.31 3.02 -5.76
N ASN A 122 27.09 4.10 -5.80
CA ASN A 122 27.63 4.65 -7.05
C ASN A 122 28.65 3.71 -7.73
N GLU A 123 29.38 2.92 -6.95
CA GLU A 123 30.34 1.93 -7.46
C GLU A 123 29.69 0.56 -7.75
N GLU A 124 28.38 0.40 -7.52
CA GLU A 124 27.62 -0.85 -7.68
C GLU A 124 28.23 -2.08 -6.95
N VAL A 125 29.04 -1.83 -5.93
CA VAL A 125 29.76 -2.88 -5.19
C VAL A 125 28.80 -3.70 -4.33
N GLY A 126 27.66 -3.10 -3.96
CA GLY A 126 26.69 -3.68 -3.03
C GLY A 126 27.27 -3.88 -1.63
N GLY A 127 26.38 -4.05 -0.63
CA GLY A 127 26.80 -4.25 0.74
C GLY A 127 25.62 -4.28 1.70
N VAL A 128 25.82 -4.88 2.87
CA VAL A 128 24.85 -4.81 3.97
C VAL A 128 25.36 -3.79 4.98
N PHE A 129 24.55 -2.78 5.26
CA PHE A 129 24.86 -1.73 6.23
C PHE A 129 23.88 -1.82 7.39
N SER A 130 24.39 -1.84 8.63
CA SER A 130 23.57 -1.80 9.83
C SER A 130 23.71 -0.44 10.50
N VAL A 131 22.60 0.26 10.70
CA VAL A 131 22.59 1.58 11.36
C VAL A 131 22.07 1.46 12.78
N TRP A 132 22.81 2.08 13.69
CA TRP A 132 22.50 2.12 15.11
C TRP A 132 22.19 3.55 15.52
N VAL A 133 21.12 3.72 16.28
CA VAL A 133 20.70 5.01 16.83
C VAL A 133 20.73 4.94 18.35
N ARG A 134 21.24 6.00 18.99
CA ARG A 134 21.23 6.11 20.45
C ARG A 134 19.96 6.83 20.89
N TRP A 135 19.11 6.14 21.64
CA TRP A 135 17.85 6.69 22.16
C TRP A 135 17.81 6.51 23.68
N TYR A 136 17.65 7.61 24.43
CA TYR A 136 17.67 7.62 25.91
C TYR A 136 18.81 6.79 26.54
N GLY A 137 20.02 6.87 25.98
CA GLY A 137 21.20 6.17 26.50
C GLY A 137 21.27 4.67 26.18
N LYS A 138 20.41 4.15 25.29
CA LYS A 138 20.51 2.81 24.73
C LYS A 138 20.84 2.87 23.24
N ASP A 139 21.71 1.98 22.81
CA ASP A 139 22.02 1.78 21.39
C ASP A 139 21.01 0.78 20.81
N ILE A 140 20.26 1.22 19.79
CA ILE A 140 19.18 0.46 19.17
C ILE A 140 19.48 0.31 17.69
N CYS A 141 19.41 -0.91 17.17
CA CYS A 141 19.52 -1.15 15.74
C CYS A 141 18.22 -0.75 15.05
N MET A 142 18.27 -0.13 13.87
CA MET A 142 17.04 0.17 13.12
C MET A 142 16.26 -1.09 12.68
N GLU A 143 16.89 -2.27 12.72
CA GLU A 143 16.27 -3.58 12.48
C GLU A 143 15.48 -4.13 13.69
N ASP A 144 15.45 -3.42 14.83
CA ASP A 144 14.84 -3.91 16.06
C ASP A 144 13.28 -3.85 16.01
N PRO A 145 12.57 -4.99 16.20
CA PRO A 145 11.10 -5.04 16.20
C PRO A 145 10.40 -4.06 17.15
N PHE A 146 11.09 -3.57 18.19
CA PHE A 146 10.55 -2.59 19.14
C PHE A 146 10.33 -1.19 18.55
N LEU A 147 10.88 -0.88 17.35
CA LEU A 147 10.72 0.41 16.68
C LEU A 147 9.48 0.50 15.76
N LEU A 148 8.85 -0.64 15.43
CA LEU A 148 7.63 -0.70 14.60
C LEU A 148 6.45 0.16 15.12
N PRO A 149 6.21 0.29 16.44
CA PRO A 149 5.12 1.13 16.97
C PRO A 149 5.42 2.64 17.01
N LEU A 150 6.69 3.05 16.89
CA LEU A 150 7.12 4.46 17.00
C LEU A 150 7.16 5.19 15.64
N GLY A 151 6.71 4.55 14.57
CA GLY A 151 6.67 5.15 13.23
C GLY A 151 8.04 5.35 12.58
N LEU A 152 9.13 4.95 13.26
CA LEU A 152 10.47 4.89 12.69
C LEU A 152 10.58 3.62 11.85
N LYS A 153 9.97 3.64 10.67
CA LYS A 153 10.29 2.66 9.63
C LYS A 153 11.73 2.91 9.19
N GLY A 154 12.63 1.99 9.50
CA GLY A 154 13.85 1.82 8.72
C GLY A 154 13.44 1.55 7.27
N ARG A 155 13.43 2.59 6.43
CA ARG A 155 13.67 2.44 5.00
C ARG A 155 15.16 2.71 4.82
N LEU A 156 15.95 1.65 4.91
CA LEU A 156 17.19 1.59 4.16
C LEU A 156 16.91 0.65 3.00
N PHE A 157 16.76 1.29 1.84
CA PHE A 157 16.43 0.73 0.52
C PHE A 157 15.00 0.16 0.40
#